data_AF-A0AAD1Z2B7-F1
#
_entry.id   AF-A0AAD1Z2B7-F1
#
_cell.length_a   1.000
_cell.length_b   1.000
_cell.length_c   1.000
_cell.angle_alpha   90.00
_cell.angle_beta   90.00
_cell.angle_gamma   90.00
#
_symmetry.space_group_name_H-M   'P 1'
#
loop_
_entity.id
_entity.type
_entity.pdbx_description
1 polymer ?
#
loop_
_entity_poly.entity_id
_entity_poly.type
_entity_poly.pdbx_seq_one_letter_code
_entity_poly.pdbx_strand_id
1 'polypeptide(L)'
;MASNSGCTKSANYVPLYVMLQLGVVTRENQFPYKEKLEKQLKELKAAGVDGVMVDVWWGIIEAKGPKQYDWSSYRKLFRLVQKCGLKVQAIMSFHQCGGNIGDVVDIPIPDWVLAIGEEHPDIFYTDRSGTRNREYLSLGVDNLPLFGCQNAVQMHSDNMKSFSENKSDILDSRTIVDIKDNLHHIGHRTAVQMYSDYMKSFRKNMSDFLEAGTIVDIEVGLGPAGELRYPSYPQSQGWVFPGIGEFQCYDKHLRLDFKVAATKAGHPEWDLPDDAGTYNDTPEKTGFFRSNGTYQTEKGKFFLTWYSNKLIYHGDQILEEANKAFLGCKVKLAAKVSGIHWWYMDESHACELTSGYYNLTGRDGYRPIARMLSRHYGTLNFTCLEMRDSEQPPEAKSGPQELVQQVSSGGWKEHIDVAGENALPRYDRAAYDQILLNARPNGVNKCGPPKPKMAGVTYLRLSEELLEERKFSVFKEFVKKMHADKDYSPWVTHVAPLHKSKPKIPIDEILEATKPIKPFPWNEETDMSVGSTDHHCKDVTMHPQHVIMSTQSQESPLRVFLLGFRLLSIGEVALSMDSEVNNSILPCQPVTREPYKFMCRIL
;
A
#
# COMPACT_ATOMS: atom_id res chain seq x y z
N MET A 1 23.15 -37.44 29.43
CA MET A 1 22.13 -36.37 29.55
C MET A 1 22.81 -35.11 30.03
N ALA A 2 22.73 -34.02 29.27
CA ALA A 2 23.03 -32.67 29.74
C ALA A 2 22.07 -31.75 28.97
N SER A 3 21.18 -31.07 29.67
CA SER A 3 20.10 -30.28 29.07
C SER A 3 20.64 -28.97 28.49
N ASN A 4 20.60 -28.84 27.17
CA ASN A 4 21.00 -27.61 26.49
C ASN A 4 19.87 -26.57 26.62
N SER A 5 19.77 -25.91 27.78
CA SER A 5 18.69 -24.99 28.18
C SER A 5 18.73 -23.60 27.50
N GLY A 6 19.42 -23.48 26.37
CA GLY A 6 19.50 -22.28 25.53
C GLY A 6 18.43 -22.17 24.43
N CYS A 7 17.31 -22.88 24.55
CA CYS A 7 16.32 -22.98 23.47
C CYS A 7 15.53 -21.67 23.24
N THR A 8 15.40 -21.26 21.97
CA THR A 8 14.30 -20.45 21.39
C THR A 8 13.93 -19.12 22.06
N LYS A 9 14.88 -18.18 22.27
CA LYS A 9 14.57 -16.82 22.77
C LYS A 9 14.51 -15.69 21.73
N SER A 10 15.08 -15.84 20.54
CA SER A 10 14.93 -14.84 19.43
C SER A 10 13.65 -15.03 18.61
N ALA A 11 12.93 -16.14 18.80
CA ALA A 11 11.87 -16.58 17.89
C ALA A 11 10.59 -15.72 17.94
N ASN A 12 10.39 -14.95 19.02
CA ASN A 12 9.25 -14.05 19.21
C ASN A 12 9.48 -12.63 18.65
N TYR A 13 10.72 -12.31 18.25
CA TYR A 13 11.09 -11.00 17.71
C TYR A 13 10.36 -10.76 16.38
N VAL A 14 9.74 -9.58 16.25
CA VAL A 14 9.19 -9.09 14.98
C VAL A 14 9.99 -7.84 14.62
N PRO A 15 10.77 -7.86 13.52
CA PRO A 15 11.49 -6.67 13.06
C PRO A 15 10.54 -5.51 12.80
N LEU A 16 10.92 -4.32 13.27
CA LEU A 16 10.17 -3.10 13.06
C LEU A 16 10.97 -2.14 12.19
N TYR A 17 10.39 -1.77 11.06
CA TYR A 17 10.91 -0.77 10.12
C TYR A 17 10.09 0.52 10.25
N VAL A 18 10.63 1.63 9.78
CA VAL A 18 9.90 2.90 9.68
C VAL A 18 9.97 3.41 8.24
N MET A 19 8.82 3.76 7.66
CA MET A 19 8.77 4.32 6.32
C MET A 19 9.33 5.75 6.32
N LEU A 20 10.23 6.08 5.39
CA LEU A 20 10.80 7.43 5.28
C LEU A 20 9.77 8.45 4.77
N GLN A 21 10.07 9.75 4.93
CA GLN A 21 9.22 10.81 4.37
C GLN A 21 9.05 10.66 2.85
N LEU A 22 7.84 10.96 2.36
CA LEU A 22 7.63 11.22 0.94
C LEU A 22 8.49 12.43 0.52
N GLY A 23 9.04 12.40 -0.69
CA GLY A 23 9.96 13.44 -1.17
C GLY A 23 11.35 13.46 -0.52
N VAL A 24 11.74 12.41 0.23
CA VAL A 24 13.13 12.27 0.73
C VAL A 24 14.18 12.31 -0.39
N VAL A 25 13.80 11.86 -1.59
CA VAL A 25 14.40 12.27 -2.86
C VAL A 25 13.36 13.08 -3.63
N THR A 26 13.72 14.27 -4.13
CA THR A 26 12.80 15.17 -4.84
C THR A 26 12.53 14.70 -6.26
N ARG A 27 11.47 15.24 -6.91
CA ARG A 27 11.13 14.95 -8.31
C ARG A 27 12.30 15.17 -9.27
N GLU A 28 13.15 16.17 -9.00
CA GLU A 28 14.35 16.52 -9.76
C GLU A 28 15.56 15.60 -9.45
N ASN A 29 15.32 14.48 -8.78
CA ASN A 29 16.32 13.51 -8.35
C ASN A 29 17.40 14.11 -7.42
N GLN A 30 17.01 15.00 -6.51
CA GLN A 30 17.91 15.57 -5.50
C GLN A 30 17.68 14.92 -4.13
N PHE A 31 18.73 14.83 -3.32
CA PHE A 31 18.65 14.38 -1.92
C PHE A 31 19.00 15.54 -0.98
N PRO A 32 18.05 16.44 -0.69
CA PRO A 32 18.25 17.56 0.23
C PRO A 32 18.22 17.09 1.70
N TYR A 33 18.52 18.01 2.63
CA TYR A 33 18.36 17.83 4.08
C TYR A 33 19.07 16.60 4.69
N LYS A 34 20.13 16.12 4.05
CA LYS A 34 20.91 14.93 4.45
C LYS A 34 21.30 14.94 5.94
N GLU A 35 21.74 16.08 6.46
CA GLU A 35 22.17 16.25 7.85
C GLU A 35 21.00 16.14 8.84
N LYS A 36 19.80 16.57 8.42
CA LYS A 36 18.56 16.42 9.20
C LYS A 36 18.16 14.95 9.24
N LEU A 37 18.11 14.29 8.08
CA LEU A 37 17.78 12.87 8.01
C LEU A 37 18.82 12.00 8.76
N GLU A 38 20.11 12.36 8.72
CA GLU A 38 21.15 11.63 9.47
C GLU A 38 20.88 11.65 10.99
N LYS A 39 20.32 12.74 11.54
CA LYS A 39 19.90 12.81 12.94
C LYS A 39 18.69 11.91 13.21
N GLN A 40 17.64 12.04 12.40
CA GLN A 40 16.41 11.24 12.54
C GLN A 40 16.69 9.73 12.45
N LEU A 41 17.53 9.31 11.48
CA LEU A 41 17.97 7.91 11.36
C LEU A 41 18.76 7.42 12.59
N LYS A 42 19.56 8.27 13.24
CA LYS A 42 20.27 7.92 14.47
C LYS A 42 19.32 7.80 15.66
N GLU A 43 18.29 8.64 15.74
CA GLU A 43 17.24 8.55 16.75
C GLU A 43 16.43 7.27 16.60
N LEU A 44 15.99 6.93 15.38
CA LEU A 44 15.36 5.64 15.08
C LEU A 44 16.26 4.47 15.46
N LYS A 45 17.55 4.52 15.08
CA LYS A 45 18.51 3.47 15.42
C LYS A 45 18.70 3.32 16.94
N ALA A 46 18.75 4.42 17.67
CA ALA A 46 18.85 4.43 19.14
C ALA A 46 17.56 3.94 19.82
N ALA A 47 16.40 4.09 19.17
CA ALA A 47 15.14 3.47 19.59
C ALA A 47 15.06 1.96 19.34
N GLY A 48 16.05 1.38 18.65
CA GLY A 48 16.14 -0.05 18.34
C GLY A 48 15.67 -0.44 16.94
N VAL A 49 15.09 0.49 16.16
CA VAL A 49 14.51 0.22 14.83
C VAL A 49 15.45 -0.59 13.92
N ASP A 50 14.91 -1.59 13.25
CA ASP A 50 15.68 -2.56 12.47
C ASP A 50 16.15 -1.97 11.13
N GLY A 51 15.31 -1.15 10.50
CA GLY A 51 15.59 -0.51 9.24
C GLY A 51 14.54 0.52 8.84
N VAL A 52 14.59 0.93 7.58
CA VAL A 52 13.63 1.86 6.99
C VAL A 52 13.10 1.35 5.66
N MET A 53 11.88 1.75 5.32
CA MET A 53 11.24 1.45 4.04
C MET A 53 11.16 2.74 3.21
N VAL A 54 11.41 2.65 1.90
CA VAL A 54 11.40 3.83 1.03
C VAL A 54 11.01 3.51 -0.40
N ASP A 55 10.18 4.38 -0.96
CA ASP A 55 9.79 4.41 -2.36
C ASP A 55 10.95 4.74 -3.29
N VAL A 56 11.15 3.90 -4.30
CA VAL A 56 12.13 4.10 -5.37
C VAL A 56 11.38 4.45 -6.64
N TRP A 57 10.96 5.72 -6.73
CA TRP A 57 10.03 6.25 -7.74
C TRP A 57 10.51 6.10 -9.17
N TRP A 58 9.71 5.40 -9.98
CA TRP A 58 9.97 5.21 -11.41
C TRP A 58 10.07 6.56 -12.15
N GLY A 59 9.16 7.49 -11.84
CA GLY A 59 9.12 8.85 -12.39
C GLY A 59 10.34 9.72 -12.11
N ILE A 60 11.11 9.44 -11.05
CA ILE A 60 12.38 10.13 -10.76
C ILE A 60 13.53 9.49 -11.54
N ILE A 61 13.61 8.15 -11.49
CA ILE A 61 14.79 7.42 -11.94
C ILE A 61 14.85 7.32 -13.48
N GLU A 62 13.74 7.03 -14.16
CA GLU A 62 13.66 6.92 -15.63
C GLU A 62 13.05 8.19 -16.29
N ALA A 63 13.11 9.33 -15.58
CA ALA A 63 12.55 10.62 -16.00
C ALA A 63 13.05 11.08 -17.38
N LYS A 64 14.35 10.91 -17.64
CA LYS A 64 15.06 11.42 -18.82
C LYS A 64 14.70 10.70 -20.13
N GLY A 65 13.96 9.59 -20.05
CA GLY A 65 13.51 8.81 -21.20
C GLY A 65 13.80 7.31 -21.06
N PRO A 66 13.34 6.50 -22.03
CA PRO A 66 13.48 5.05 -22.00
C PRO A 66 14.92 4.56 -21.73
N LYS A 67 15.07 3.73 -20.70
CA LYS A 67 16.33 3.15 -20.20
C LYS A 67 17.39 4.15 -19.70
N GLN A 68 17.05 5.44 -19.52
CA GLN A 68 17.95 6.46 -19.00
C GLN A 68 17.83 6.58 -17.48
N TYR A 69 18.36 5.59 -16.76
CA TYR A 69 18.26 5.49 -15.31
C TYR A 69 19.30 6.34 -14.56
N ASP A 70 18.86 7.22 -13.66
CA ASP A 70 19.73 8.04 -12.80
C ASP A 70 19.61 7.66 -11.32
N TRP A 71 20.44 6.74 -10.86
CA TRP A 71 20.42 6.23 -9.48
C TRP A 71 21.15 7.12 -8.46
N SER A 72 21.60 8.32 -8.86
CA SER A 72 22.63 9.07 -8.13
C SER A 72 22.21 9.50 -6.72
N SER A 73 20.98 10.00 -6.51
CA SER A 73 20.52 10.43 -5.18
C SER A 73 20.06 9.26 -4.31
N TYR A 74 19.45 8.22 -4.87
CA TYR A 74 19.14 6.99 -4.12
C TYR A 74 20.41 6.26 -3.61
N ARG A 75 21.51 6.25 -4.38
CA ARG A 75 22.80 5.73 -3.88
C ARG A 75 23.37 6.56 -2.71
N LYS A 76 23.13 7.88 -2.69
CA LYS A 76 23.52 8.75 -1.55
C LYS A 76 22.64 8.44 -0.32
N LEU A 77 21.34 8.25 -0.51
CA LEU A 77 20.39 7.90 0.55
C LEU A 77 20.71 6.54 1.16
N PHE A 78 20.83 5.48 0.37
CA PHE A 78 21.14 4.13 0.89
C PHE A 78 22.49 4.08 1.60
N ARG A 79 23.49 4.85 1.14
CA ARG A 79 24.76 5.00 1.85
C ARG A 79 24.62 5.70 3.20
N LEU A 80 23.68 6.63 3.35
CA LEU A 80 23.37 7.25 4.63
C LEU A 80 22.70 6.26 5.59
N VAL A 81 21.70 5.52 5.12
CA VAL A 81 21.00 4.49 5.92
C VAL A 81 21.98 3.40 6.37
N GLN A 82 22.85 2.93 5.46
CA GLN A 82 23.92 1.98 5.75
C GLN A 82 24.89 2.52 6.83
N LYS A 83 25.33 3.78 6.71
CA LYS A 83 26.20 4.45 7.69
C LYS A 83 25.54 4.53 9.08
N CYS A 84 24.21 4.66 9.15
CA CYS A 84 23.46 4.64 10.41
C CYS A 84 23.16 3.22 10.94
N GLY A 85 23.63 2.15 10.29
CA GLY A 85 23.45 0.78 10.76
C GLY A 85 22.01 0.26 10.69
N LEU A 86 21.23 0.80 9.76
CA LEU A 86 19.84 0.43 9.48
C LEU A 86 19.74 -0.41 8.21
N LYS A 87 18.75 -1.32 8.15
CA LYS A 87 18.38 -2.03 6.92
C LYS A 87 17.51 -1.15 6.00
N VAL A 88 17.39 -1.56 4.74
CA VAL A 88 16.53 -0.94 3.72
C VAL A 88 15.54 -1.98 3.18
N GLN A 89 14.26 -1.63 3.17
CA GLN A 89 13.25 -2.21 2.31
C GLN A 89 13.00 -1.21 1.17
N ALA A 90 13.15 -1.65 -0.09
CA ALA A 90 13.06 -0.77 -1.25
C ALA A 90 11.81 -1.11 -2.08
N ILE A 91 10.89 -0.15 -2.21
CA ILE A 91 9.69 -0.32 -3.01
C ILE A 91 10.01 0.05 -4.46
N MET A 92 9.72 -0.84 -5.41
CA MET A 92 9.77 -0.55 -6.84
C MET A 92 8.50 0.23 -7.22
N SER A 93 8.50 1.52 -6.91
CA SER A 93 7.31 2.38 -7.00
C SER A 93 7.04 2.79 -8.45
N PHE A 94 6.40 1.88 -9.20
CA PHE A 94 5.94 2.04 -10.59
C PHE A 94 4.66 2.89 -10.74
N HIS A 95 4.31 3.63 -9.70
CA HIS A 95 3.07 4.40 -9.58
C HIS A 95 3.38 5.86 -9.22
N GLN A 96 2.36 6.72 -9.30
CA GLN A 96 2.42 8.11 -8.86
C GLN A 96 2.36 8.24 -7.33
N CYS A 97 3.19 9.13 -6.76
CA CYS A 97 2.94 9.73 -5.44
C CYS A 97 2.07 10.98 -5.63
N GLY A 98 1.00 11.13 -4.87
CA GLY A 98 0.06 12.26 -5.01
C GLY A 98 -1.31 11.78 -5.46
N GLY A 99 -2.35 12.23 -4.73
CA GLY A 99 -3.75 11.91 -5.01
C GLY A 99 -4.40 10.93 -4.02
N ASN A 100 -3.62 10.34 -3.10
CA ASN A 100 -4.10 9.46 -2.03
C ASN A 100 -3.93 10.11 -0.64
N ILE A 101 -4.58 9.54 0.38
CA ILE A 101 -4.53 10.05 1.77
C ILE A 101 -3.08 10.03 2.28
N GLY A 102 -2.59 11.19 2.72
CA GLY A 102 -1.25 11.34 3.29
C GLY A 102 -0.14 11.66 2.28
N ASP A 103 -0.45 11.72 0.99
CA ASP A 103 0.51 12.20 -0.01
C ASP A 103 0.70 13.72 0.10
N VAL A 104 1.92 14.14 0.46
CA VAL A 104 2.32 15.56 0.57
C VAL A 104 3.25 16.02 -0.56
N VAL A 105 3.48 15.16 -1.55
CA VAL A 105 4.38 15.38 -2.70
C VAL A 105 3.71 14.82 -3.95
N ASP A 106 3.88 15.51 -5.08
CA ASP A 106 3.44 15.05 -6.40
C ASP A 106 4.65 14.54 -7.21
N ILE A 107 4.69 13.22 -7.45
CA ILE A 107 5.71 12.53 -8.24
C ILE A 107 4.97 11.59 -9.21
N PRO A 108 4.66 12.04 -10.43
CA PRO A 108 3.97 11.19 -11.42
C PRO A 108 4.87 10.03 -11.90
N ILE A 109 4.28 9.08 -12.63
CA ILE A 109 5.05 8.18 -13.50
C ILE A 109 5.79 8.99 -14.58
N PRO A 110 6.83 8.44 -15.27
CA PRO A 110 7.68 9.26 -16.14
C PRO A 110 6.90 10.06 -17.20
N ASP A 111 7.25 11.34 -17.36
CA ASP A 111 6.53 12.28 -18.25
C ASP A 111 6.46 11.78 -19.72
N TRP A 112 7.45 11.00 -20.17
CA TRP A 112 7.45 10.38 -21.50
C TRP A 112 6.45 9.22 -21.65
N VAL A 113 6.06 8.56 -20.55
CA VAL A 113 4.97 7.57 -20.52
C VAL A 113 3.62 8.28 -20.49
N LEU A 114 3.51 9.37 -19.72
CA LEU A 114 2.32 10.22 -19.71
C LEU A 114 2.03 10.80 -21.10
N ALA A 115 3.05 11.19 -21.86
CA ALA A 115 2.92 11.68 -23.23
C ALA A 115 2.33 10.61 -24.19
N ILE A 116 2.74 9.34 -24.06
CA ILE A 116 2.13 8.23 -24.82
C ILE A 116 0.64 8.10 -24.46
N GLY A 117 0.28 8.36 -23.21
CA GLY A 117 -1.11 8.36 -22.75
C GLY A 117 -2.00 9.45 -23.34
N GLU A 118 -1.44 10.54 -23.87
CA GLU A 118 -2.23 11.56 -24.59
C GLU A 118 -2.67 11.05 -25.98
N GLU A 119 -1.83 10.27 -26.66
CA GLU A 119 -2.15 9.64 -27.94
C GLU A 119 -2.90 8.31 -27.75
N HIS A 120 -2.67 7.62 -26.64
CA HIS A 120 -3.20 6.29 -26.33
C HIS A 120 -3.79 6.24 -24.90
N PRO A 121 -4.93 6.91 -24.62
CA PRO A 121 -5.49 7.03 -23.27
C PRO A 121 -5.91 5.70 -22.61
N ASP A 122 -6.06 4.63 -23.38
CA ASP A 122 -6.35 3.28 -22.88
C ASP A 122 -5.14 2.56 -22.26
N ILE A 123 -3.95 3.19 -22.20
CA ILE A 123 -2.87 2.67 -21.34
C ILE A 123 -3.18 2.82 -19.85
N PHE A 124 -4.20 3.60 -19.50
CA PHE A 124 -4.60 3.91 -18.12
C PHE A 124 -5.86 3.16 -17.72
N TYR A 125 -5.96 2.82 -16.43
CA TYR A 125 -7.20 2.32 -15.86
C TYR A 125 -8.34 3.32 -16.06
N THR A 126 -9.54 2.81 -16.32
CA THR A 126 -10.65 3.62 -16.80
C THR A 126 -11.96 3.18 -16.14
N ASP A 127 -12.67 4.15 -15.57
CA ASP A 127 -13.98 3.97 -14.95
C ASP A 127 -15.11 3.87 -15.99
N ARG A 128 -16.35 3.65 -15.54
CA ARG A 128 -17.49 3.50 -16.44
C ARG A 128 -17.81 4.78 -17.23
N SER A 129 -17.52 5.95 -16.63
CA SER A 129 -17.72 7.28 -17.21
C SER A 129 -16.67 7.65 -18.26
N GLY A 130 -15.56 6.88 -18.34
CA GLY A 130 -14.44 7.12 -19.25
C GLY A 130 -13.29 7.95 -18.64
N THR A 131 -13.35 8.24 -17.34
CA THR A 131 -12.29 8.91 -16.58
C THR A 131 -11.04 8.05 -16.56
N ARG A 132 -9.87 8.63 -16.81
CA ARG A 132 -8.59 7.91 -16.87
C ARG A 132 -7.79 8.14 -15.59
N ASN A 133 -7.48 7.08 -14.85
CA ASN A 133 -6.57 7.16 -13.71
C ASN A 133 -5.12 7.07 -14.20
N ARG A 134 -4.37 8.17 -14.07
CA ARG A 134 -2.99 8.33 -14.58
C ARG A 134 -1.91 7.85 -13.61
N GLU A 135 -2.29 7.35 -12.43
CA GLU A 135 -1.35 6.98 -11.36
C GLU A 135 -0.58 5.68 -11.68
N TYR A 136 -1.12 4.81 -12.54
CA TYR A 136 -0.53 3.53 -12.92
C TYR A 136 -1.03 3.05 -14.30
N LEU A 137 -0.26 2.19 -14.97
CA LEU A 137 -0.64 1.60 -16.26
C LEU A 137 -1.66 0.45 -16.09
N SER A 138 -2.73 0.43 -16.89
CA SER A 138 -3.70 -0.67 -16.86
C SER A 138 -3.01 -2.01 -17.12
N LEU A 139 -3.35 -3.05 -16.35
CA LEU A 139 -2.88 -4.42 -16.63
C LEU A 139 -3.33 -4.92 -18.03
N GLY A 140 -4.31 -4.25 -18.67
CA GLY A 140 -4.66 -4.45 -20.07
C GLY A 140 -3.52 -4.21 -21.07
N VAL A 141 -2.47 -3.46 -20.68
CA VAL A 141 -1.30 -3.17 -21.52
C VAL A 141 -0.01 -3.85 -21.07
N ASP A 142 -0.06 -4.76 -20.09
CA ASP A 142 1.09 -5.53 -19.55
C ASP A 142 2.04 -6.08 -20.63
N ASN A 143 1.43 -6.63 -21.68
CA ASN A 143 2.10 -7.35 -22.77
C ASN A 143 2.02 -6.64 -24.13
N LEU A 144 1.55 -5.39 -24.19
CA LEU A 144 1.43 -4.65 -25.45
C LEU A 144 2.69 -3.79 -25.70
N PRO A 145 3.36 -3.91 -26.87
CA PRO A 145 4.59 -3.18 -27.18
C PRO A 145 4.29 -1.73 -27.60
N LEU A 146 3.93 -0.91 -26.61
CA LEU A 146 3.53 0.50 -26.79
C LEU A 146 4.59 1.51 -26.34
N PHE A 147 5.61 1.09 -25.57
CA PHE A 147 6.45 2.01 -24.80
C PHE A 147 7.91 2.06 -25.29
N GLY A 148 8.21 2.91 -26.27
CA GLY A 148 9.56 3.02 -26.84
C GLY A 148 9.93 4.42 -27.34
N CYS A 149 11.16 4.54 -27.85
CA CYS A 149 11.65 5.77 -28.45
C CYS A 149 11.21 5.87 -29.91
N GLN A 150 10.52 6.96 -30.29
CA GLN A 150 10.20 7.28 -31.70
C GLN A 150 11.47 7.27 -32.59
N ASN A 151 12.63 7.63 -32.05
CA ASN A 151 13.92 7.61 -32.76
C ASN A 151 14.41 6.21 -33.20
N ALA A 152 13.86 5.11 -32.68
CA ALA A 152 14.20 3.76 -33.15
C ALA A 152 13.75 3.57 -34.62
N VAL A 153 12.58 4.12 -34.97
CA VAL A 153 12.06 4.14 -36.35
C VAL A 153 12.99 4.95 -37.26
N GLN A 154 13.59 6.05 -36.76
CA GLN A 154 14.54 6.85 -37.54
C GLN A 154 15.84 6.09 -37.80
N MET A 155 16.45 5.46 -36.78
CA MET A 155 17.66 4.64 -36.94
C MET A 155 17.46 3.44 -37.88
N HIS A 156 16.25 2.84 -37.91
CA HIS A 156 15.93 1.79 -38.88
C HIS A 156 15.51 2.32 -40.24
N SER A 157 14.93 3.53 -40.35
CA SER A 157 14.66 4.20 -41.62
C SER A 157 15.95 4.50 -42.38
N ASP A 158 16.99 4.98 -41.70
CA ASP A 158 18.29 5.24 -42.33
C ASP A 158 19.04 3.95 -42.72
N ASN A 159 18.94 2.88 -41.91
CA ASN A 159 19.43 1.55 -42.30
C ASN A 159 18.61 0.95 -43.46
N MET A 160 17.30 1.11 -43.49
CA MET A 160 16.43 0.62 -44.57
C MET A 160 16.60 1.40 -45.87
N LYS A 161 16.96 2.69 -45.83
CA LYS A 161 17.39 3.42 -47.04
C LYS A 161 18.61 2.74 -47.68
N SER A 162 19.63 2.42 -46.89
CA SER A 162 20.82 1.69 -47.38
C SER A 162 20.50 0.28 -47.92
N PHE A 163 19.41 -0.33 -47.44
CA PHE A 163 18.91 -1.62 -47.93
C PHE A 163 18.07 -1.46 -49.22
N SER A 164 17.26 -0.40 -49.31
CA SER A 164 16.41 -0.10 -50.48
C SER A 164 17.20 0.34 -51.71
N GLU A 165 18.41 0.88 -51.52
CA GLU A 165 19.36 1.16 -52.59
C GLU A 165 19.97 -0.13 -53.21
N ASN A 166 19.72 -1.30 -52.62
CA ASN A 166 20.35 -2.58 -52.99
C ASN A 166 19.37 -3.76 -53.21
N LYS A 167 18.20 -3.53 -53.81
CA LYS A 167 17.55 -4.51 -54.72
C LYS A 167 16.30 -3.96 -55.43
N SER A 168 16.17 -4.34 -56.70
CA SER A 168 14.87 -4.35 -57.38
C SER A 168 14.06 -5.60 -57.00
N ASP A 169 12.74 -5.49 -57.23
CA ASP A 169 11.79 -6.57 -57.45
C ASP A 169 11.11 -7.29 -56.26
N ILE A 170 9.77 -7.17 -56.26
CA ILE A 170 8.74 -8.07 -55.72
C ILE A 170 8.57 -8.10 -54.19
N LEU A 171 7.67 -7.24 -53.70
CA LEU A 171 6.82 -7.49 -52.53
C LEU A 171 5.39 -7.00 -52.83
N ASP A 172 4.37 -7.78 -52.44
CA ASP A 172 2.96 -7.41 -52.58
C ASP A 172 2.58 -6.32 -51.57
N SER A 173 1.67 -5.44 -52.00
CA SER A 173 0.97 -4.42 -51.22
C SER A 173 0.51 -4.88 -49.83
N ARG A 174 -0.05 -6.10 -49.68
CA ARG A 174 -0.45 -6.64 -48.37
C ARG A 174 0.74 -6.95 -47.48
N THR A 175 1.78 -7.57 -48.03
CA THR A 175 3.03 -7.85 -47.31
C THR A 175 3.72 -6.54 -46.88
N ILE A 176 3.60 -5.46 -47.67
CA ILE A 176 4.12 -4.14 -47.31
C ILE A 176 3.33 -3.49 -46.16
N VAL A 177 2.03 -3.75 -46.02
CA VAL A 177 1.23 -3.29 -44.86
C VAL A 177 1.60 -4.07 -43.60
N ASP A 178 1.62 -5.41 -43.65
CA ASP A 178 2.06 -6.23 -42.52
C ASP A 178 3.50 -5.90 -42.08
N ILE A 179 4.39 -5.64 -43.03
CA ILE A 179 5.78 -5.21 -42.73
C ILE A 179 5.79 -3.82 -42.07
N LYS A 180 4.96 -2.86 -42.52
CA LYS A 180 4.86 -1.53 -41.90
C LYS A 180 4.33 -1.58 -40.48
N ASP A 181 3.24 -2.31 -40.24
CA ASP A 181 2.65 -2.42 -38.90
C ASP A 181 3.61 -3.13 -37.94
N ASN A 182 4.35 -4.15 -38.39
CA ASN A 182 5.42 -4.77 -37.59
C ASN A 182 6.66 -3.87 -37.40
N LEU A 183 6.99 -2.99 -38.36
CA LEU A 183 8.06 -1.99 -38.23
C LEU A 183 7.76 -0.92 -37.18
N HIS A 184 6.49 -0.54 -37.00
CA HIS A 184 6.06 0.42 -35.98
C HIS A 184 6.27 -0.06 -34.53
N HIS A 185 6.55 -1.35 -34.29
CA HIS A 185 6.83 -1.90 -32.97
C HIS A 185 8.32 -2.15 -32.69
N ILE A 186 9.21 -1.95 -33.67
CA ILE A 186 10.66 -2.20 -33.49
C ILE A 186 11.25 -1.14 -32.56
N GLY A 187 11.58 -1.56 -31.33
CA GLY A 187 12.13 -0.71 -30.27
C GLY A 187 11.14 -0.33 -29.17
N HIS A 188 9.89 -0.77 -29.24
CA HIS A 188 8.90 -0.58 -28.18
C HIS A 188 8.97 -1.69 -27.13
N ARG A 189 8.77 -1.33 -25.86
CA ARG A 189 8.65 -2.25 -24.72
C ARG A 189 7.19 -2.46 -24.33
N THR A 190 6.91 -3.56 -23.65
CA THR A 190 5.68 -3.75 -22.87
C THR A 190 5.84 -3.20 -21.45
N ALA A 191 4.76 -2.97 -20.71
CA ALA A 191 4.84 -2.49 -19.32
C ALA A 191 5.65 -3.45 -18.42
N VAL A 192 5.40 -4.76 -18.53
CA VAL A 192 6.17 -5.81 -17.83
C VAL A 192 7.67 -5.74 -18.18
N GLN A 193 8.03 -5.45 -19.43
CA GLN A 193 9.43 -5.27 -19.83
C GLN A 193 10.06 -4.00 -19.25
N MET A 194 9.31 -2.89 -19.12
CA MET A 194 9.80 -1.67 -18.46
C MET A 194 10.12 -1.93 -16.99
N TYR A 195 9.21 -2.57 -16.26
CA TYR A 195 9.38 -2.92 -14.85
C TYR A 195 10.56 -3.89 -14.66
N SER A 196 10.68 -4.88 -15.56
CA SER A 196 11.80 -5.83 -15.57
C SER A 196 13.16 -5.15 -15.83
N ASP A 197 13.24 -4.25 -16.82
CA ASP A 197 14.46 -3.46 -17.10
C ASP A 197 14.84 -2.57 -15.91
N TYR A 198 13.85 -1.93 -15.27
CA TYR A 198 14.03 -1.09 -14.10
C TYR A 198 14.62 -1.87 -12.91
N MET A 199 14.04 -3.03 -12.57
CA MET A 199 14.53 -3.89 -11.49
C MET A 199 15.94 -4.44 -11.77
N LYS A 200 16.23 -4.81 -13.02
CA LYS A 200 17.59 -5.22 -13.44
C LYS A 200 18.59 -4.07 -13.31
N SER A 201 18.18 -2.85 -13.67
CA SER A 201 18.97 -1.63 -13.52
C SER A 201 19.22 -1.31 -12.04
N PHE A 202 18.21 -1.44 -11.18
CA PHE A 202 18.33 -1.30 -9.73
C PHE A 202 19.33 -2.31 -9.16
N ARG A 203 19.16 -3.61 -9.43
CA ARG A 203 20.11 -4.65 -8.96
C ARG A 203 21.54 -4.34 -9.35
N LYS A 204 21.78 -3.95 -10.61
CA LYS A 204 23.12 -3.62 -11.11
C LYS A 204 23.70 -2.41 -10.36
N ASN A 205 22.91 -1.37 -10.15
CA ASN A 205 23.37 -0.11 -9.55
C ASN A 205 23.35 -0.09 -8.02
N MET A 206 22.76 -1.10 -7.37
CA MET A 206 22.69 -1.25 -5.91
C MET A 206 23.38 -2.54 -5.42
N SER A 207 24.22 -3.17 -6.25
CA SER A 207 24.87 -4.46 -5.96
C SER A 207 25.68 -4.43 -4.66
N ASP A 208 26.41 -3.36 -4.39
CA ASP A 208 27.17 -3.18 -3.13
C ASP A 208 26.27 -3.16 -1.89
N PHE A 209 25.07 -2.59 -1.97
CA PHE A 209 24.09 -2.59 -0.87
C PHE A 209 23.38 -3.94 -0.71
N LEU A 210 23.18 -4.68 -1.80
CA LEU A 210 22.60 -6.03 -1.81
C LEU A 210 23.59 -7.07 -1.26
N GLU A 211 24.86 -7.00 -1.67
CA GLU A 211 25.94 -7.90 -1.21
C GLU A 211 26.28 -7.66 0.27
N ALA A 212 26.29 -6.40 0.71
CA ALA A 212 26.43 -6.05 2.13
C ALA A 212 25.19 -6.40 2.98
N GLY A 213 24.09 -6.90 2.38
CA GLY A 213 22.84 -7.17 3.08
C GLY A 213 22.24 -5.94 3.75
N THR A 214 22.45 -4.75 3.17
CA THR A 214 21.83 -3.49 3.62
C THR A 214 20.39 -3.45 3.14
N ILE A 215 20.17 -3.71 1.84
CA ILE A 215 18.84 -3.97 1.29
C ILE A 215 18.48 -5.42 1.62
N VAL A 216 17.33 -5.62 2.27
CA VAL A 216 16.85 -6.94 2.73
C VAL A 216 15.51 -7.34 2.13
N ASP A 217 14.79 -6.39 1.55
CA ASP A 217 13.45 -6.60 0.98
C ASP A 217 13.30 -5.73 -0.28
N ILE A 218 12.66 -6.29 -1.29
CA ILE A 218 12.19 -5.60 -2.49
C ILE A 218 10.67 -5.77 -2.54
N GLU A 219 9.95 -4.71 -2.21
CA GLU A 219 8.52 -4.66 -2.47
C GLU A 219 8.29 -4.25 -3.92
N VAL A 220 7.44 -4.99 -4.63
CA VAL A 220 7.15 -4.74 -6.05
C VAL A 220 5.83 -4.01 -6.15
N GLY A 221 5.83 -2.79 -6.72
CA GLY A 221 4.61 -2.03 -6.95
C GLY A 221 3.75 -2.67 -8.04
N LEU A 222 2.50 -3.00 -7.74
CA LEU A 222 1.60 -3.76 -8.62
C LEU A 222 0.29 -3.02 -8.95
N GLY A 223 0.28 -1.69 -8.78
CA GLY A 223 -0.90 -0.87 -8.94
C GLY A 223 -0.77 0.51 -8.27
N PRO A 224 -1.87 1.27 -8.14
CA PRO A 224 -1.90 2.54 -7.41
C PRO A 224 -1.43 2.37 -5.96
N ALA A 225 -0.70 3.37 -5.43
CA ALA A 225 0.01 3.30 -4.14
C ALA A 225 0.96 2.08 -3.98
N GLY A 226 1.33 1.42 -5.09
CA GLY A 226 2.15 0.20 -5.10
C GLY A 226 1.38 -1.09 -4.82
N GLU A 227 0.08 -0.99 -4.55
CA GLU A 227 -0.75 -2.07 -4.06
C GLU A 227 -1.28 -2.91 -5.23
N LEU A 228 -1.34 -4.23 -5.07
CA LEU A 228 -1.95 -5.15 -6.03
C LEU A 228 -3.48 -4.99 -6.00
N ARG A 229 -4.00 -3.96 -6.66
CA ARG A 229 -5.43 -3.66 -6.80
C ARG A 229 -5.73 -2.78 -8.02
N TYR A 230 -7.00 -2.57 -8.28
CA TYR A 230 -7.48 -1.50 -9.16
C TYR A 230 -7.60 -0.14 -8.42
N PRO A 231 -7.55 1.01 -9.12
CA PRO A 231 -7.80 2.33 -8.55
C PRO A 231 -9.31 2.59 -8.37
N SER A 232 -9.97 1.79 -7.54
CA SER A 232 -11.43 1.78 -7.34
C SER A 232 -11.96 2.89 -6.42
N TYR A 233 -11.11 3.48 -5.56
CA TYR A 233 -11.45 4.54 -4.61
C TYR A 233 -10.58 5.83 -4.75
N PRO A 234 -10.40 6.39 -5.96
CA PRO A 234 -9.50 7.53 -6.18
C PRO A 234 -10.12 8.83 -5.65
N GLN A 235 -9.53 9.41 -4.60
CA GLN A 235 -9.98 10.71 -4.06
C GLN A 235 -9.88 11.83 -5.10
N SER A 236 -8.90 11.73 -6.00
CA SER A 236 -8.70 12.62 -7.16
C SER A 236 -9.91 12.68 -8.12
N GLN A 237 -10.82 11.69 -8.07
CA GLN A 237 -12.04 11.63 -8.88
C GLN A 237 -13.32 11.80 -8.03
N GLY A 238 -13.17 12.25 -6.78
CA GLY A 238 -14.30 12.57 -5.89
C GLY A 238 -14.83 11.40 -5.06
N TRP A 239 -14.14 10.26 -5.00
CA TRP A 239 -14.46 9.22 -4.02
C TRP A 239 -14.22 9.72 -2.59
N VAL A 240 -15.15 9.41 -1.69
CA VAL A 240 -15.08 9.71 -0.25
C VAL A 240 -15.46 8.45 0.54
N PHE A 241 -14.70 8.16 1.58
CA PHE A 241 -15.00 7.05 2.50
C PHE A 241 -16.39 7.24 3.16
N PRO A 242 -17.25 6.19 3.25
CA PRO A 242 -17.02 4.80 2.87
C PRO A 242 -17.66 4.40 1.54
N GLY A 243 -17.54 5.16 0.45
CA GLY A 243 -18.14 4.82 -0.85
C GLY A 243 -17.70 3.45 -1.39
N ILE A 244 -18.60 2.74 -2.11
CA ILE A 244 -18.33 1.41 -2.69
C ILE A 244 -17.20 1.39 -3.75
N GLY A 245 -16.85 2.54 -4.34
CA GLY A 245 -15.90 2.63 -5.45
C GLY A 245 -16.49 2.18 -6.79
N GLU A 246 -15.68 2.18 -7.85
CA GLU A 246 -16.08 1.71 -9.19
C GLU A 246 -15.11 0.68 -9.78
N PHE A 247 -15.62 -0.22 -10.62
CA PHE A 247 -14.80 -1.12 -11.43
C PHE A 247 -13.98 -0.32 -12.45
N GLN A 248 -12.70 -0.68 -12.65
CA GLN A 248 -11.73 0.13 -13.43
C GLN A 248 -11.31 -0.54 -14.76
N CYS A 249 -12.17 -1.41 -15.30
CA CYS A 249 -11.88 -2.25 -16.46
C CYS A 249 -12.45 -1.74 -17.80
N TYR A 250 -12.76 -0.45 -17.92
CA TYR A 250 -13.43 0.12 -19.09
C TYR A 250 -12.47 0.67 -20.17
N ASP A 251 -11.16 0.47 -20.03
CA ASP A 251 -10.21 0.72 -21.12
C ASP A 251 -10.47 -0.26 -22.29
N LYS A 252 -10.11 0.12 -23.52
CA LYS A 252 -10.42 -0.71 -24.69
C LYS A 252 -9.82 -2.12 -24.63
N HIS A 253 -8.70 -2.31 -23.93
CA HIS A 253 -7.98 -3.58 -23.89
C HIS A 253 -8.67 -4.56 -22.93
N LEU A 254 -9.04 -4.10 -21.73
CA LEU A 254 -9.81 -4.89 -20.77
C LEU A 254 -11.25 -5.15 -21.24
N ARG A 255 -11.89 -4.19 -21.92
CA ARG A 255 -13.20 -4.40 -22.56
C ARG A 255 -13.16 -5.48 -23.62
N LEU A 256 -12.15 -5.46 -24.50
CA LEU A 256 -11.98 -6.45 -25.55
C LEU A 256 -11.69 -7.83 -24.95
N ASP A 257 -10.80 -7.92 -23.96
CA ASP A 257 -10.46 -9.17 -23.29
C ASP A 257 -11.68 -9.80 -22.59
N PHE A 258 -12.47 -9.02 -21.86
CA PHE A 258 -13.73 -9.51 -21.28
C PHE A 258 -14.67 -10.04 -22.36
N LYS A 259 -14.81 -9.33 -23.48
CA LYS A 259 -15.72 -9.76 -24.57
C LYS A 259 -15.25 -11.07 -25.22
N VAL A 260 -13.94 -11.26 -25.38
CA VAL A 260 -13.35 -12.53 -25.85
C VAL A 260 -13.59 -13.64 -24.84
N ALA A 261 -13.39 -13.38 -23.55
CA ALA A 261 -13.63 -14.36 -22.48
C ALA A 261 -15.10 -14.79 -22.42
N ALA A 262 -16.03 -13.84 -22.45
CA ALA A 262 -17.47 -14.08 -22.43
C ALA A 262 -17.94 -14.86 -23.69
N THR A 263 -17.47 -14.47 -24.87
CA THR A 263 -17.74 -15.19 -26.13
C THR A 263 -17.24 -16.64 -26.07
N LYS A 264 -16.03 -16.86 -25.52
CA LYS A 264 -15.46 -18.21 -25.34
C LYS A 264 -16.24 -19.05 -24.31
N ALA A 265 -16.88 -18.42 -23.32
CA ALA A 265 -17.76 -19.07 -22.36
C ALA A 265 -19.16 -19.40 -22.94
N GLY A 266 -19.44 -19.05 -24.20
CA GLY A 266 -20.75 -19.26 -24.82
C GLY A 266 -21.73 -18.10 -24.66
N HIS A 267 -21.27 -16.98 -24.07
CA HIS A 267 -22.09 -15.81 -23.73
C HIS A 267 -21.61 -14.52 -24.44
N PRO A 268 -21.66 -14.45 -25.77
CA PRO A 268 -21.28 -13.24 -26.52
C PRO A 268 -22.18 -12.03 -26.22
N GLU A 269 -23.35 -12.23 -25.61
CA GLU A 269 -24.27 -11.18 -25.15
C GLU A 269 -23.84 -10.54 -23.82
N TRP A 270 -22.89 -11.11 -23.07
CA TRP A 270 -22.40 -10.48 -21.85
C TRP A 270 -21.46 -9.31 -22.16
N ASP A 271 -21.67 -8.22 -21.44
CA ASP A 271 -20.84 -7.02 -21.37
C ASP A 271 -20.56 -6.66 -19.91
N LEU A 272 -19.60 -5.75 -19.68
CA LEU A 272 -19.24 -5.25 -18.35
C LEU A 272 -20.47 -4.71 -17.58
N PRO A 273 -20.46 -4.70 -16.23
CA PRO A 273 -21.57 -4.20 -15.43
C PRO A 273 -22.00 -2.77 -15.79
N ASP A 274 -23.29 -2.51 -15.79
CA ASP A 274 -23.89 -1.20 -16.05
C ASP A 274 -24.85 -0.76 -14.92
N ASP A 275 -25.00 -1.60 -13.90
CA ASP A 275 -25.87 -1.45 -12.74
C ASP A 275 -25.11 -1.36 -11.40
N ALA A 276 -23.79 -1.20 -11.47
CA ALA A 276 -22.87 -1.16 -10.32
C ALA A 276 -22.88 0.13 -9.49
N GLY A 277 -23.71 1.13 -9.85
CA GLY A 277 -23.71 2.45 -9.20
C GLY A 277 -22.49 3.29 -9.57
N THR A 278 -22.10 4.16 -8.65
CA THR A 278 -20.97 5.10 -8.75
C THR A 278 -20.14 5.13 -7.47
N TYR A 279 -18.96 5.78 -7.51
CA TYR A 279 -17.96 5.80 -6.42
C TYR A 279 -18.53 5.92 -4.99
N ASN A 280 -19.49 6.82 -4.77
CA ASN A 280 -20.02 7.17 -3.44
C ASN A 280 -21.41 6.58 -3.15
N ASP A 281 -21.87 5.64 -3.96
CA ASP A 281 -23.07 4.87 -3.63
C ASP A 281 -22.83 3.92 -2.44
N THR A 282 -23.93 3.38 -1.94
CA THR A 282 -24.00 2.33 -0.92
C THR A 282 -24.56 1.06 -1.56
N PRO A 283 -24.19 -0.16 -1.12
CA PRO A 283 -24.51 -1.40 -1.85
C PRO A 283 -25.99 -1.53 -2.24
N GLU A 284 -26.90 -1.19 -1.33
CA GLU A 284 -28.35 -1.30 -1.50
C GLU A 284 -28.96 -0.34 -2.54
N LYS A 285 -28.25 0.73 -2.93
CA LYS A 285 -28.69 1.66 -4.00
C LYS A 285 -28.40 1.14 -5.40
N THR A 286 -27.55 0.13 -5.52
CA THR A 286 -27.09 -0.40 -6.82
C THR A 286 -27.91 -1.60 -7.27
N GLY A 287 -27.97 -1.86 -8.58
CA GLY A 287 -28.51 -3.13 -9.09
C GLY A 287 -27.55 -4.28 -8.83
N PHE A 288 -26.23 -3.99 -8.88
CA PHE A 288 -25.19 -5.00 -8.82
C PHE A 288 -24.93 -5.55 -7.42
N PHE A 289 -24.77 -4.69 -6.40
CA PHE A 289 -24.30 -5.06 -5.06
C PHE A 289 -25.40 -5.25 -4.01
N ARG A 290 -26.63 -4.78 -4.24
CA ARG A 290 -27.75 -5.03 -3.31
C ARG A 290 -27.93 -6.54 -3.03
N SER A 291 -28.53 -6.91 -1.91
CA SER A 291 -28.83 -8.33 -1.63
C SER A 291 -29.66 -8.97 -2.77
N ASN A 292 -29.28 -10.18 -3.19
CA ASN A 292 -29.77 -10.84 -4.41
C ASN A 292 -29.53 -10.05 -5.73
N GLY A 293 -28.56 -9.13 -5.74
CA GLY A 293 -28.17 -8.32 -6.89
C GLY A 293 -27.33 -9.07 -7.93
N THR A 294 -26.97 -8.37 -9.00
CA THR A 294 -26.31 -8.96 -10.18
C THR A 294 -25.00 -9.70 -9.82
N TYR A 295 -24.28 -9.31 -8.76
CA TYR A 295 -23.08 -10.01 -8.28
C TYR A 295 -23.29 -11.51 -7.96
N GLN A 296 -24.50 -11.91 -7.57
CA GLN A 296 -24.84 -13.31 -7.28
C GLN A 296 -25.28 -14.11 -8.53
N THR A 297 -25.58 -13.45 -9.64
CA THR A 297 -25.98 -14.10 -10.90
C THR A 297 -24.80 -14.81 -11.56
N GLU A 298 -25.07 -15.66 -12.55
CA GLU A 298 -24.03 -16.32 -13.35
C GLU A 298 -23.13 -15.30 -14.07
N LYS A 299 -23.72 -14.30 -14.73
CA LYS A 299 -23.01 -13.17 -15.36
C LYS A 299 -22.11 -12.42 -14.35
N GLY A 300 -22.64 -12.11 -13.16
CA GLY A 300 -21.89 -11.42 -12.11
C GLY A 300 -20.72 -12.23 -11.58
N LYS A 301 -20.95 -13.52 -11.27
CA LYS A 301 -19.90 -14.48 -10.84
C LYS A 301 -18.81 -14.67 -11.88
N PHE A 302 -19.18 -14.73 -13.15
CA PHE A 302 -18.24 -14.79 -14.27
C PHE A 302 -17.39 -13.51 -14.36
N PHE A 303 -18.04 -12.34 -14.35
CA PHE A 303 -17.34 -11.05 -14.37
C PHE A 303 -16.39 -10.87 -13.19
N LEU A 304 -16.81 -11.13 -11.96
CA LEU A 304 -15.97 -10.99 -10.76
C LEU A 304 -14.81 -11.98 -10.75
N THR A 305 -15.02 -13.20 -11.28
CA THR A 305 -13.95 -14.19 -11.46
C THR A 305 -12.95 -13.73 -12.51
N TRP A 306 -13.40 -13.19 -13.64
CA TRP A 306 -12.52 -12.60 -14.65
C TRP A 306 -11.72 -11.41 -14.09
N TYR A 307 -12.38 -10.45 -13.45
CA TYR A 307 -11.79 -9.20 -12.95
C TYR A 307 -10.74 -9.44 -11.86
N SER A 308 -11.02 -10.36 -10.92
CA SER A 308 -10.05 -10.77 -9.88
C SER A 308 -8.92 -11.64 -10.42
N ASN A 309 -9.19 -12.57 -11.35
CA ASN A 309 -8.14 -13.37 -11.98
C ASN A 309 -7.15 -12.52 -12.78
N LYS A 310 -7.62 -11.44 -13.43
CA LYS A 310 -6.76 -10.49 -14.14
C LYS A 310 -5.71 -9.86 -13.22
N LEU A 311 -6.12 -9.48 -12.01
CA LEU A 311 -5.23 -8.95 -11.00
C LEU A 311 -4.22 -10.01 -10.52
N ILE A 312 -4.65 -11.26 -10.31
CA ILE A 312 -3.75 -12.38 -9.98
C ILE A 312 -2.71 -12.62 -11.09
N TYR A 313 -3.12 -12.57 -12.36
CA TYR A 313 -2.19 -12.72 -13.50
C TYR A 313 -1.21 -11.55 -13.62
N HIS A 314 -1.64 -10.32 -13.33
CA HIS A 314 -0.75 -9.15 -13.30
C HIS A 314 0.37 -9.34 -12.27
N GLY A 315 -0.01 -9.69 -11.04
CA GLY A 315 0.94 -10.00 -9.96
C GLY A 315 1.92 -11.13 -10.33
N ASP A 316 1.41 -12.27 -10.81
CA ASP A 316 2.23 -13.43 -11.23
C ASP A 316 3.28 -13.08 -12.30
N GLN A 317 2.92 -12.26 -13.28
CA GLN A 317 3.83 -11.87 -14.37
C GLN A 317 4.94 -10.94 -13.89
N ILE A 318 4.62 -9.91 -13.11
CA ILE A 318 5.61 -8.93 -12.65
C ILE A 318 6.50 -9.54 -11.56
N LEU A 319 5.95 -10.38 -10.67
CA LEU A 319 6.75 -11.10 -9.67
C LEU A 319 7.64 -12.19 -10.28
N GLU A 320 7.26 -12.79 -11.41
CA GLU A 320 8.16 -13.65 -12.19
C GLU A 320 9.37 -12.86 -12.72
N GLU A 321 9.17 -11.64 -13.23
CA GLU A 321 10.25 -10.76 -13.66
C GLU A 321 11.09 -10.22 -12.50
N ALA A 322 10.47 -9.90 -11.35
CA ALA A 322 11.19 -9.53 -10.13
C ALA A 322 12.06 -10.67 -9.61
N ASN A 323 11.54 -11.90 -9.60
CA ASN A 323 12.30 -13.09 -9.20
C ASN A 323 13.50 -13.33 -10.12
N LYS A 324 13.34 -13.22 -11.44
CA LYS A 324 14.45 -13.25 -12.40
C LYS A 324 15.45 -12.11 -12.15
N ALA A 325 14.96 -10.89 -11.91
CA ALA A 325 15.78 -9.72 -11.69
C ALA A 325 16.64 -9.87 -10.42
N PHE A 326 16.11 -10.40 -9.32
CA PHE A 326 16.80 -10.52 -8.02
C PHE A 326 17.32 -11.93 -7.69
N LEU A 327 17.27 -12.87 -8.63
CA LEU A 327 17.69 -14.27 -8.42
C LEU A 327 19.09 -14.37 -7.78
N GLY A 328 19.18 -15.07 -6.65
CA GLY A 328 20.41 -15.28 -5.88
C GLY A 328 20.80 -14.13 -4.94
N CYS A 329 20.13 -12.98 -4.97
CA CYS A 329 20.32 -11.92 -3.97
C CYS A 329 19.73 -12.32 -2.61
N LYS A 330 20.31 -11.87 -1.50
CA LYS A 330 19.80 -12.10 -0.14
C LYS A 330 18.70 -11.10 0.23
N VAL A 331 17.61 -11.13 -0.53
CA VAL A 331 16.44 -10.27 -0.36
C VAL A 331 15.16 -11.10 -0.38
N LYS A 332 14.14 -10.63 0.34
CA LYS A 332 12.76 -11.06 0.11
C LYS A 332 12.18 -10.32 -1.09
N LEU A 333 11.19 -10.92 -1.73
CA LEU A 333 10.24 -10.19 -2.56
C LEU A 333 8.96 -10.01 -1.76
N ALA A 334 8.37 -8.83 -1.80
CA ALA A 334 7.07 -8.54 -1.22
C ALA A 334 6.09 -8.00 -2.27
N ALA A 335 4.80 -8.26 -2.03
CA ALA A 335 3.70 -7.65 -2.76
C ALA A 335 2.71 -7.10 -1.73
N LYS A 336 2.34 -5.83 -1.90
CA LYS A 336 1.42 -5.14 -1.00
C LYS A 336 -0.03 -5.39 -1.40
N VAL A 337 -0.87 -5.76 -0.44
CA VAL A 337 -2.31 -5.94 -0.59
C VAL A 337 -3.00 -4.93 0.32
N SER A 338 -3.86 -4.10 -0.26
CA SER A 338 -4.61 -3.06 0.47
C SER A 338 -5.68 -3.65 1.39
N GLY A 339 -5.81 -3.12 2.60
CA GLY A 339 -6.85 -3.47 3.57
C GLY A 339 -8.17 -2.72 3.32
N ILE A 340 -9.00 -3.27 2.44
CA ILE A 340 -10.32 -2.70 2.10
C ILE A 340 -11.35 -3.13 3.14
N HIS A 341 -11.38 -2.41 4.27
CA HIS A 341 -12.13 -2.81 5.46
C HIS A 341 -13.61 -2.38 5.47
N TRP A 342 -14.01 -1.40 4.66
CA TRP A 342 -15.40 -0.94 4.59
C TRP A 342 -16.24 -1.78 3.63
N TRP A 343 -17.52 -1.95 3.95
CA TRP A 343 -18.44 -2.96 3.40
C TRP A 343 -18.03 -4.43 3.62
N TYR A 344 -16.97 -4.73 4.38
CA TYR A 344 -16.58 -6.10 4.73
C TYR A 344 -17.69 -6.85 5.51
N MET A 345 -18.49 -6.13 6.30
CA MET A 345 -19.65 -6.69 7.02
C MET A 345 -20.96 -6.64 6.20
N ASP A 346 -20.89 -6.26 4.92
CA ASP A 346 -22.01 -6.35 3.99
C ASP A 346 -21.96 -7.66 3.20
N GLU A 347 -23.12 -8.26 2.89
CA GLU A 347 -23.21 -9.50 2.10
C GLU A 347 -22.45 -9.41 0.76
N SER A 348 -22.36 -8.20 0.19
CA SER A 348 -21.74 -7.95 -1.10
C SER A 348 -20.22 -7.75 -1.07
N HIS A 349 -19.61 -7.42 0.07
CA HIS A 349 -18.21 -7.00 0.15
C HIS A 349 -17.83 -5.94 -0.91
N ALA A 350 -18.74 -5.02 -1.23
CA ALA A 350 -18.73 -4.25 -2.48
C ALA A 350 -17.38 -3.57 -2.83
N CYS A 351 -16.69 -2.97 -1.85
CA CYS A 351 -15.43 -2.29 -2.14
C CYS A 351 -14.24 -3.25 -2.33
N GLU A 352 -14.25 -4.43 -1.72
CA GLU A 352 -13.29 -5.49 -2.03
C GLU A 352 -13.47 -5.93 -3.49
N LEU A 353 -14.73 -6.12 -3.91
CA LEU A 353 -15.06 -6.49 -5.29
C LEU A 353 -14.61 -5.45 -6.31
N THR A 354 -14.88 -4.16 -6.10
CA THR A 354 -14.44 -3.08 -7.03
C THR A 354 -12.92 -2.94 -7.06
N SER A 355 -12.24 -3.18 -5.94
CA SER A 355 -10.78 -3.19 -5.82
C SER A 355 -10.11 -4.42 -6.46
N GLY A 356 -10.88 -5.45 -6.83
CA GLY A 356 -10.40 -6.66 -7.52
C GLY A 356 -10.25 -7.88 -6.62
N TYR A 357 -10.54 -7.77 -5.33
CA TYR A 357 -10.54 -8.90 -4.40
C TYR A 357 -11.93 -9.52 -4.40
N TYR A 358 -12.11 -10.66 -5.09
CA TYR A 358 -13.39 -11.35 -5.10
C TYR A 358 -13.60 -12.15 -3.79
N ASN A 359 -13.72 -11.42 -2.69
CA ASN A 359 -14.01 -11.93 -1.35
C ASN A 359 -15.53 -11.92 -1.10
N LEU A 360 -16.05 -12.97 -0.46
CA LEU A 360 -17.42 -13.09 0.04
C LEU A 360 -17.42 -14.09 1.21
N THR A 361 -18.46 -14.10 2.06
CA THR A 361 -18.68 -15.11 3.10
C THR A 361 -18.46 -16.57 2.64
N GLY A 362 -18.82 -16.88 1.38
CA GLY A 362 -18.67 -18.20 0.77
C GLY A 362 -17.42 -18.38 -0.10
N ARG A 363 -16.56 -17.37 -0.25
CA ARG A 363 -15.42 -17.35 -1.19
C ARG A 363 -14.26 -16.51 -0.64
N ASP A 364 -13.15 -17.16 -0.30
CA ASP A 364 -11.92 -16.46 0.11
C ASP A 364 -11.29 -15.73 -1.09
N GLY A 365 -11.27 -14.40 -1.03
CA GLY A 365 -10.70 -13.54 -2.09
C GLY A 365 -9.18 -13.39 -2.03
N TYR A 366 -8.56 -13.62 -0.87
CA TYR A 366 -7.16 -13.27 -0.60
C TYR A 366 -6.21 -14.47 -0.64
N ARG A 367 -6.68 -15.64 -0.22
CA ARG A 367 -5.89 -16.87 -0.26
C ARG A 367 -5.44 -17.28 -1.68
N PRO A 368 -6.20 -17.04 -2.77
CA PRO A 368 -5.69 -17.17 -4.14
C PRO A 368 -4.48 -16.29 -4.45
N ILE A 369 -4.46 -15.06 -3.93
CA ILE A 369 -3.31 -14.14 -4.05
C ILE A 369 -2.12 -14.73 -3.28
N ALA A 370 -2.31 -15.14 -2.02
CA ALA A 370 -1.27 -15.80 -1.24
C ALA A 370 -0.70 -17.06 -1.92
N ARG A 371 -1.55 -17.88 -2.56
CA ARG A 371 -1.13 -19.05 -3.34
C ARG A 371 -0.26 -18.66 -4.54
N MET A 372 -0.62 -17.60 -5.27
CA MET A 372 0.20 -17.04 -6.33
C MET A 372 1.58 -16.59 -5.80
N LEU A 373 1.61 -15.80 -4.72
CA LEU A 373 2.86 -15.36 -4.07
C LEU A 373 3.75 -16.53 -3.63
N SER A 374 3.15 -17.63 -3.17
CA SER A 374 3.87 -18.83 -2.70
C SER A 374 4.79 -19.45 -3.76
N ARG A 375 4.51 -19.26 -5.06
CA ARG A 375 5.36 -19.78 -6.14
C ARG A 375 6.61 -18.92 -6.36
N HIS A 376 6.56 -17.64 -6.01
CA HIS A 376 7.66 -16.69 -6.15
C HIS A 376 8.57 -16.60 -4.92
N TYR A 377 8.23 -17.33 -3.86
CA TYR A 377 8.76 -17.11 -2.50
C TYR A 377 8.46 -15.69 -2.00
N GLY A 378 7.31 -15.15 -2.42
CA GLY A 378 6.87 -13.81 -2.07
C GLY A 378 6.30 -13.72 -0.65
N THR A 379 6.50 -12.56 -0.02
CA THR A 379 5.87 -12.13 1.23
C THR A 379 4.60 -11.34 0.89
N LEU A 380 3.52 -11.57 1.64
CA LEU A 380 2.32 -10.72 1.57
C LEU A 380 2.51 -9.58 2.58
N ASN A 381 2.53 -8.34 2.11
CA ASN A 381 2.52 -7.16 2.98
C ASN A 381 1.09 -6.59 3.04
N PHE A 382 0.55 -6.37 4.24
CA PHE A 382 -0.86 -6.00 4.45
C PHE A 382 -1.04 -4.77 5.35
N THR A 383 -2.01 -3.90 5.05
CA THR A 383 -2.24 -2.67 5.82
C THR A 383 -3.26 -2.87 6.96
N CYS A 384 -3.66 -1.78 7.62
CA CYS A 384 -4.72 -1.73 8.65
C CYS A 384 -4.40 -2.47 9.96
N LEU A 385 -3.12 -2.78 10.25
CA LEU A 385 -2.73 -3.52 11.45
C LEU A 385 -3.05 -2.81 12.77
N GLU A 386 -3.27 -1.51 12.74
CA GLU A 386 -3.54 -0.64 13.89
C GLU A 386 -5.03 -0.42 14.17
N MET A 387 -5.89 -0.75 13.21
CA MET A 387 -7.31 -0.42 13.25
C MET A 387 -8.10 -1.38 14.15
N ARG A 388 -9.10 -0.82 14.83
CA ARG A 388 -10.14 -1.55 15.55
C ARG A 388 -11.51 -1.29 14.95
N ASP A 389 -12.42 -2.26 15.01
CA ASP A 389 -13.75 -2.12 14.41
C ASP A 389 -14.57 -1.04 15.16
N SER A 390 -14.35 -0.92 16.47
CA SER A 390 -14.93 0.11 17.34
C SER A 390 -14.50 1.54 17.00
N GLU A 391 -13.45 1.73 16.19
CA GLU A 391 -12.98 3.04 15.73
C GLU A 391 -13.64 3.46 14.40
N GLN A 392 -14.43 2.57 13.78
CA GLN A 392 -15.03 2.78 12.46
C GLN A 392 -16.49 3.24 12.57
N PRO A 393 -16.96 4.11 11.66
CA PRO A 393 -18.37 4.52 11.64
C PRO A 393 -19.28 3.32 11.29
N PRO A 394 -20.35 3.05 12.06
CA PRO A 394 -21.23 1.89 11.84
C PRO A 394 -21.83 1.80 10.44
N GLU A 395 -22.13 2.94 9.82
CA GLU A 395 -22.67 3.05 8.46
C GLU A 395 -21.72 2.53 7.38
N ALA A 396 -20.40 2.45 7.64
CA ALA A 396 -19.42 1.88 6.73
C ALA A 396 -19.44 0.36 6.67
N LYS A 397 -20.19 -0.33 7.55
CA LYS A 397 -20.21 -1.81 7.71
C LYS A 397 -18.78 -2.39 7.70
N SER A 398 -17.92 -1.76 8.50
CA SER A 398 -16.48 -1.95 8.44
C SER A 398 -16.01 -3.06 9.37
N GLY A 399 -15.02 -3.85 8.95
CA GLY A 399 -14.45 -4.97 9.72
C GLY A 399 -12.93 -5.14 9.55
N PRO A 400 -12.09 -4.15 9.91
CA PRO A 400 -10.64 -4.25 9.78
C PRO A 400 -10.05 -5.40 10.59
N GLN A 401 -10.59 -5.75 11.77
CA GLN A 401 -10.02 -6.81 12.60
C GLN A 401 -10.24 -8.19 11.97
N GLU A 402 -11.45 -8.51 11.51
CA GLU A 402 -11.75 -9.75 10.80
C GLU A 402 -10.99 -9.85 9.47
N LEU A 403 -10.83 -8.73 8.76
CA LEU A 403 -10.08 -8.68 7.51
C LEU A 403 -8.59 -9.01 7.73
N VAL A 404 -7.93 -8.38 8.72
CA VAL A 404 -6.53 -8.71 9.08
C VAL A 404 -6.40 -10.18 9.50
N GLN A 405 -7.38 -10.71 10.23
CA GLN A 405 -7.43 -12.12 10.61
C GLN A 405 -7.55 -13.05 9.41
N GLN A 406 -8.42 -12.73 8.44
CA GLN A 406 -8.62 -13.50 7.22
C GLN A 406 -7.34 -13.53 6.38
N VAL A 407 -6.82 -12.36 6.00
CA VAL A 407 -5.68 -12.24 5.07
C VAL A 407 -4.42 -12.88 5.65
N SER A 408 -4.11 -12.60 6.91
CA SER A 408 -2.94 -13.18 7.58
C SER A 408 -3.07 -14.70 7.70
N SER A 409 -4.27 -15.20 8.05
CA SER A 409 -4.53 -16.65 8.11
C SER A 409 -4.41 -17.34 6.75
N GLY A 410 -4.86 -16.69 5.68
CA GLY A 410 -4.71 -17.17 4.30
C GLY A 410 -3.23 -17.29 3.93
N GLY A 411 -2.45 -16.23 4.15
CA GLY A 411 -1.00 -16.21 3.92
C GLY A 411 -0.26 -17.34 4.63
N TRP A 412 -0.41 -17.46 5.95
CA TRP A 412 0.28 -18.49 6.72
C TRP A 412 -0.12 -19.94 6.34
N LYS A 413 -1.34 -20.16 5.83
CA LYS A 413 -1.81 -21.48 5.35
C LYS A 413 -1.38 -21.82 3.93
N GLU A 414 -1.06 -20.83 3.11
CA GLU A 414 -0.32 -21.04 1.84
C GLU A 414 1.21 -21.04 2.07
N HIS A 415 1.64 -21.07 3.34
CA HIS A 415 3.03 -21.19 3.78
C HIS A 415 3.95 -20.06 3.29
N ILE A 416 3.41 -18.85 3.19
CA ILE A 416 4.20 -17.63 2.93
C ILE A 416 4.41 -16.82 4.21
N ASP A 417 5.44 -15.97 4.19
CA ASP A 417 5.61 -14.91 5.16
C ASP A 417 4.50 -13.86 4.99
N VAL A 418 4.01 -13.33 6.10
CA VAL A 418 3.09 -12.18 6.15
C VAL A 418 3.77 -11.06 6.92
N ALA A 419 3.86 -9.88 6.32
CA ALA A 419 4.28 -8.63 6.95
C ALA A 419 3.10 -7.64 6.93
N GLY A 420 3.26 -6.48 7.57
CA GLY A 420 2.23 -5.45 7.45
C GLY A 420 2.58 -4.06 7.95
N GLU A 421 1.63 -3.17 7.77
CA GLU A 421 1.72 -1.72 7.97
C GLU A 421 0.49 -1.20 8.71
N ASN A 422 0.65 -0.10 9.47
CA ASN A 422 -0.49 0.71 9.85
C ASN A 422 -0.96 1.55 8.65
N ALA A 423 -2.27 1.65 8.44
CA ALA A 423 -2.83 2.40 7.30
C ALA A 423 -2.83 3.92 7.54
N LEU A 424 -3.09 4.36 8.78
CA LEU A 424 -3.19 5.76 9.16
C LEU A 424 -2.10 6.13 10.20
N PRO A 425 -1.65 7.40 10.24
CA PRO A 425 -0.70 7.86 11.26
C PRO A 425 -1.35 7.81 12.66
N ARG A 426 -0.78 6.99 13.55
CA ARG A 426 -1.25 6.77 14.92
C ARG A 426 -0.08 6.75 15.90
N TYR A 427 -0.23 7.47 17.02
CA TYR A 427 0.85 7.65 18.01
C TYR A 427 0.45 7.20 19.43
N ASP A 428 -0.75 6.64 19.57
CA ASP A 428 -1.38 6.21 20.82
C ASP A 428 -1.13 4.74 21.15
N ARG A 429 -1.21 4.41 22.45
CA ARG A 429 -1.00 3.04 22.96
C ARG A 429 -1.99 2.03 22.38
N ALA A 430 -3.24 2.42 22.10
CA ALA A 430 -4.26 1.51 21.59
C ALA A 430 -3.95 0.99 20.18
N ALA A 431 -3.47 1.88 19.30
CA ALA A 431 -2.95 1.51 17.98
C ALA A 431 -1.71 0.59 18.08
N TYR A 432 -0.73 0.94 18.92
CA TYR A 432 0.46 0.10 19.10
C TYR A 432 0.13 -1.29 19.65
N ASP A 433 -0.79 -1.38 20.61
CA ASP A 433 -1.26 -2.66 21.17
C ASP A 433 -2.02 -3.51 20.15
N GLN A 434 -2.76 -2.88 19.24
CA GLN A 434 -3.43 -3.55 18.12
C GLN A 434 -2.42 -4.12 17.12
N ILE A 435 -1.38 -3.35 16.76
CA ILE A 435 -0.28 -3.82 15.92
C ILE A 435 0.46 -4.98 16.60
N LEU A 436 0.71 -4.90 17.91
CA LEU A 436 1.37 -5.96 18.69
C LEU A 436 0.55 -7.25 18.73
N LEU A 437 -0.77 -7.16 18.87
CA LEU A 437 -1.69 -8.29 18.78
C LEU A 437 -1.63 -8.92 17.38
N ASN A 438 -1.71 -8.13 16.32
CA ASN A 438 -1.66 -8.64 14.95
C ASN A 438 -0.29 -9.21 14.57
N ALA A 439 0.80 -8.66 15.11
CA ALA A 439 2.16 -9.17 14.92
C ALA A 439 2.40 -10.55 15.59
N ARG A 440 1.70 -10.82 16.71
CA ARG A 440 1.70 -12.10 17.44
C ARG A 440 0.28 -12.46 17.92
N PRO A 441 -0.57 -13.04 17.05
CA PRO A 441 -1.97 -13.34 17.37
C PRO A 441 -2.22 -14.17 18.63
N ASN A 442 -1.25 -15.01 19.02
CA ASN A 442 -1.31 -15.83 20.23
C ASN A 442 -0.19 -15.50 21.24
N GLY A 443 0.36 -14.28 21.16
CA GLY A 443 1.38 -13.76 22.07
C GLY A 443 2.76 -14.44 21.97
N VAL A 444 3.54 -14.31 23.04
CA VAL A 444 4.91 -14.81 23.17
C VAL A 444 4.93 -16.29 23.56
N ASN A 445 5.51 -17.12 22.70
CA ASN A 445 5.80 -18.51 23.02
C ASN A 445 7.12 -18.61 23.81
N LYS A 446 7.04 -19.06 25.07
CA LYS A 446 8.19 -19.24 25.97
C LYS A 446 9.06 -20.47 25.63
N CYS A 447 8.53 -21.43 24.86
CA CYS A 447 9.13 -22.75 24.61
C CYS A 447 9.39 -23.05 23.12
N GLY A 448 9.27 -22.06 22.24
CA GLY A 448 9.45 -22.22 20.80
C GLY A 448 9.17 -20.93 20.02
N PRO A 449 9.19 -20.96 18.68
CA PRO A 449 8.60 -19.89 17.87
C PRO A 449 7.09 -19.79 18.14
N PRO A 450 6.54 -18.57 18.24
CA PRO A 450 5.09 -18.39 18.25
C PRO A 450 4.55 -18.75 16.86
N LYS A 451 3.34 -19.29 16.82
CA LYS A 451 2.67 -19.69 15.59
C LYS A 451 1.19 -19.33 15.70
N PRO A 452 0.67 -18.43 14.83
CA PRO A 452 1.38 -17.66 13.80
C PRO A 452 2.16 -16.43 14.35
N LYS A 453 2.94 -15.77 13.47
CA LYS A 453 3.71 -14.54 13.73
C LYS A 453 3.96 -13.79 12.42
N MET A 454 3.96 -12.47 12.44
CA MET A 454 4.41 -11.66 11.29
C MET A 454 5.94 -11.73 11.07
N ALA A 455 6.35 -11.64 9.82
CA ALA A 455 7.74 -11.63 9.38
C ALA A 455 8.44 -10.29 9.66
N GLY A 456 7.68 -9.20 9.72
CA GLY A 456 8.10 -7.84 10.06
C GLY A 456 6.89 -6.90 10.02
N VAL A 457 7.05 -5.70 10.59
CA VAL A 457 6.07 -4.62 10.48
C VAL A 457 6.78 -3.34 10.05
N THR A 458 6.15 -2.54 9.20
CA THR A 458 6.65 -1.21 8.83
C THR A 458 5.69 -0.16 9.37
N TYR A 459 6.23 0.79 10.15
CA TYR A 459 5.45 1.89 10.70
C TYR A 459 5.39 3.08 9.73
N LEU A 460 4.17 3.51 9.40
CA LEU A 460 3.85 4.68 8.60
C LEU A 460 3.57 5.87 9.53
N ARG A 461 4.39 6.93 9.57
CA ARG A 461 5.61 7.22 8.80
C ARG A 461 6.58 8.03 9.68
N LEU A 462 7.87 8.08 9.33
CA LEU A 462 8.79 9.05 9.92
C LEU A 462 8.29 10.48 9.67
N SER A 463 8.10 11.24 10.74
CA SER A 463 7.65 12.63 10.73
C SER A 463 8.31 13.38 11.89
N GLU A 464 8.27 14.73 11.89
CA GLU A 464 8.65 15.50 13.09
C GLU A 464 7.73 15.13 14.27
N GLU A 465 6.45 14.87 13.98
CA GLU A 465 5.44 14.51 14.96
C GLU A 465 5.75 13.19 15.67
N LEU A 466 6.22 12.16 14.94
CA LEU A 466 6.68 10.90 15.53
C LEU A 466 7.84 11.11 16.52
N LEU A 467 8.71 12.09 16.23
CA LEU A 467 9.92 12.40 16.98
C LEU A 467 9.68 13.38 18.15
N GLU A 468 8.47 13.93 18.30
CA GLU A 468 8.08 14.68 19.50
C GLU A 468 8.31 13.84 20.75
N GLU A 469 9.00 14.39 21.76
CA GLU A 469 9.52 13.66 22.92
C GLU A 469 8.53 12.66 23.54
N ARG A 470 7.28 13.08 23.76
CA ARG A 470 6.22 12.24 24.35
C ARG A 470 5.79 11.11 23.41
N LYS A 471 5.57 11.39 22.13
CA LYS A 471 5.15 10.40 21.12
C LYS A 471 6.28 9.41 20.87
N PHE A 472 7.51 9.91 20.73
CA PHE A 472 8.69 9.08 20.50
C PHE A 472 9.06 8.21 21.71
N SER A 473 8.77 8.65 22.94
CA SER A 473 8.92 7.83 24.14
C SER A 473 7.99 6.60 24.13
N VAL A 474 6.72 6.78 23.73
CA VAL A 474 5.77 5.65 23.57
C VAL A 474 6.18 4.77 22.38
N PHE A 475 6.65 5.35 21.28
CA PHE A 475 7.16 4.59 20.13
C PHE A 475 8.36 3.70 20.49
N LYS A 476 9.31 4.18 21.30
CA LYS A 476 10.44 3.36 21.82
C LYS A 476 9.94 2.16 22.64
N GLU A 477 8.92 2.35 23.46
CA GLU A 477 8.30 1.27 24.22
C GLU A 477 7.65 0.25 23.27
N PHE A 478 6.91 0.71 22.26
CA PHE A 478 6.36 -0.14 21.19
C PHE A 478 7.45 -0.94 20.44
N VAL A 479 8.57 -0.32 20.03
CA VAL A 479 9.69 -1.02 19.38
C VAL A 479 10.21 -2.16 20.28
N LYS A 480 10.43 -1.86 21.57
CA LYS A 480 10.88 -2.85 22.55
C LYS A 480 9.89 -4.01 22.72
N LYS A 481 8.58 -3.73 22.70
CA LYS A 481 7.53 -4.77 22.74
C LYS A 481 7.45 -5.57 21.43
N MET A 482 7.69 -4.95 20.26
CA MET A 482 7.81 -5.68 18.98
C MET A 482 8.97 -6.68 18.99
N HIS A 483 10.08 -6.32 19.65
CA HIS A 483 11.24 -7.19 19.87
C HIS A 483 11.07 -8.23 20.98
N ALA A 484 9.90 -8.29 21.63
CA ALA A 484 9.60 -9.14 22.79
C ALA A 484 10.51 -8.88 24.01
N ASP A 485 10.69 -7.60 24.35
CA ASP A 485 11.60 -7.09 25.40
C ASP A 485 13.02 -7.67 25.24
N LYS A 486 13.53 -7.63 24.00
CA LYS A 486 14.92 -7.95 23.66
C LYS A 486 15.58 -6.71 23.06
N ASP A 487 16.90 -6.65 23.19
CA ASP A 487 17.71 -5.68 22.47
C ASP A 487 17.71 -5.97 20.96
N TYR A 488 17.99 -4.94 20.16
CA TYR A 488 18.14 -5.03 18.72
C TYR A 488 19.06 -6.19 18.29
N SER A 489 18.60 -7.02 17.34
CA SER A 489 19.35 -8.16 16.84
C SER A 489 19.55 -8.13 15.32
N PRO A 490 20.78 -7.87 14.82
CA PRO A 490 21.05 -7.84 13.37
C PRO A 490 20.91 -9.22 12.70
N TRP A 491 20.82 -10.30 13.49
CA TRP A 491 20.68 -11.66 12.98
C TRP A 491 19.25 -12.00 12.54
N VAL A 492 18.22 -11.33 13.09
CA VAL A 492 16.82 -11.63 12.74
C VAL A 492 16.44 -11.12 11.34
N THR A 493 17.17 -10.13 10.82
CA THR A 493 17.01 -9.59 9.46
C THR A 493 17.88 -10.30 8.41
N HIS A 494 18.48 -11.44 8.73
CA HIS A 494 19.22 -12.24 7.74
C HIS A 494 18.25 -12.99 6.81
N VAL A 495 18.41 -12.75 5.50
CA VAL A 495 17.59 -13.38 4.46
C VAL A 495 18.41 -14.40 3.69
N ALA A 496 17.81 -15.54 3.36
CA ALA A 496 18.40 -16.53 2.46
C ALA A 496 18.50 -15.98 1.03
N PRO A 497 19.43 -16.48 0.18
CA PRO A 497 19.43 -16.15 -1.25
C PRO A 497 18.09 -16.51 -1.91
N LEU A 498 17.51 -15.58 -2.65
CA LEU A 498 16.24 -15.77 -3.35
C LEU A 498 16.33 -16.93 -4.35
N HIS A 499 15.45 -17.92 -4.18
CA HIS A 499 15.31 -19.05 -5.09
C HIS A 499 14.51 -18.67 -6.35
N LYS A 500 14.77 -19.38 -7.46
CA LYS A 500 13.98 -19.23 -8.69
C LYS A 500 12.52 -19.61 -8.43
N SER A 501 11.57 -18.86 -8.98
CA SER A 501 10.14 -19.18 -8.92
C SER A 501 9.87 -20.67 -9.21
N LYS A 502 8.98 -21.28 -8.42
CA LYS A 502 8.41 -22.61 -8.67
C LYS A 502 7.60 -22.58 -10.00
N PRO A 503 7.30 -23.74 -10.62
CA PRO A 503 6.49 -23.80 -11.84
C PRO A 503 5.19 -22.98 -11.73
N LYS A 504 4.73 -22.43 -12.85
CA LYS A 504 3.49 -21.64 -12.91
C LYS A 504 2.30 -22.53 -12.54
N ILE A 505 1.50 -22.06 -11.59
CA ILE A 505 0.30 -22.75 -11.12
C ILE A 505 -0.85 -22.40 -12.08
N PRO A 506 -1.60 -23.38 -12.64
CA PRO A 506 -2.82 -23.12 -13.41
C PRO A 506 -3.85 -22.32 -12.60
N ILE A 507 -4.64 -21.48 -13.27
CA ILE A 507 -5.61 -20.62 -12.57
C ILE A 507 -6.67 -21.42 -11.81
N ASP A 508 -7.08 -22.59 -12.31
CA ASP A 508 -8.06 -23.45 -11.65
C ASP A 508 -7.52 -24.02 -10.32
N GLU A 509 -6.23 -24.37 -10.27
CA GLU A 509 -5.52 -24.77 -9.04
C GLU A 509 -5.30 -23.60 -8.07
N ILE A 510 -5.11 -22.37 -8.60
CA ILE A 510 -5.12 -21.15 -7.78
C ILE A 510 -6.51 -20.94 -7.17
N LEU A 511 -7.57 -21.13 -7.95
CA LEU A 511 -8.96 -20.93 -7.54
C LEU A 511 -9.46 -21.99 -6.55
N GLU A 512 -8.83 -23.15 -6.42
CA GLU A 512 -9.10 -24.04 -5.28
C GLU A 512 -8.86 -23.38 -3.92
N ALA A 513 -8.01 -22.34 -3.86
CA ALA A 513 -7.76 -21.55 -2.66
C ALA A 513 -8.97 -20.71 -2.24
N THR A 514 -9.96 -20.48 -3.10
CA THR A 514 -11.16 -19.70 -2.74
C THR A 514 -12.08 -20.43 -1.77
N LYS A 515 -11.84 -21.73 -1.50
CA LYS A 515 -12.58 -22.50 -0.50
C LYS A 515 -12.34 -21.88 0.88
N PRO A 516 -13.39 -21.35 1.56
CA PRO A 516 -13.24 -20.70 2.85
C PRO A 516 -12.59 -21.59 3.89
N ILE A 517 -11.83 -20.94 4.78
CA ILE A 517 -11.06 -21.58 5.84
C ILE A 517 -11.21 -20.77 7.12
N LYS A 518 -11.59 -21.42 8.23
CA LYS A 518 -11.65 -20.74 9.54
C LYS A 518 -10.30 -20.09 9.87
N PRO A 519 -10.21 -18.78 10.16
CA PRO A 519 -8.97 -18.12 10.59
C PRO A 519 -8.27 -18.85 11.75
N PHE A 520 -6.99 -18.55 11.97
CA PHE A 520 -6.36 -18.91 13.25
C PHE A 520 -7.09 -18.20 14.40
N PRO A 521 -7.05 -18.72 15.64
CA PRO A 521 -7.56 -17.98 16.78
C PRO A 521 -6.66 -16.76 17.04
N TRP A 522 -7.26 -15.60 17.30
CA TRP A 522 -6.58 -14.45 17.90
C TRP A 522 -6.89 -14.42 19.40
N ASN A 523 -5.97 -13.88 20.19
CA ASN A 523 -6.25 -13.40 21.54
C ASN A 523 -7.11 -12.13 21.46
N GLU A 524 -7.83 -11.80 22.54
CA GLU A 524 -8.60 -10.55 22.63
C GLU A 524 -7.69 -9.31 22.74
N GLU A 525 -6.54 -9.46 23.40
CA GLU A 525 -5.55 -8.40 23.62
C GLU A 525 -4.12 -8.94 23.43
N THR A 526 -3.16 -8.02 23.24
CA THR A 526 -1.73 -8.36 23.20
C THR A 526 -1.21 -8.73 24.60
N ASP A 527 -0.35 -9.75 24.68
CA ASP A 527 0.34 -10.12 25.92
C ASP A 527 1.54 -9.21 26.25
N MET A 528 1.79 -8.19 25.42
CA MET A 528 2.94 -7.29 25.49
C MET A 528 2.55 -5.80 25.39
N SER A 529 1.46 -5.39 26.04
CA SER A 529 0.93 -4.02 25.96
C SER A 529 1.97 -2.94 26.31
N VAL A 530 1.95 -1.86 25.53
CA VAL A 530 2.74 -0.65 25.69
C VAL A 530 2.20 0.13 26.89
N GLY A 531 2.88 0.08 28.03
CA GLY A 531 2.54 0.79 29.27
C GLY A 531 2.31 -0.13 30.47
N SER A 532 2.23 -1.44 30.25
CA SER A 532 2.20 -2.43 31.31
C SER A 532 3.56 -2.51 32.01
N THR A 533 3.64 -2.00 33.24
CA THR A 533 4.73 -2.36 34.16
C THR A 533 4.54 -3.81 34.57
N ASP A 534 5.60 -4.63 34.48
CA ASP A 534 5.55 -6.07 34.78
C ASP A 534 4.78 -6.35 36.08
N HIS A 535 3.54 -6.85 35.98
CA HIS A 535 2.74 -7.32 37.10
C HIS A 535 3.24 -8.70 37.58
N HIS A 536 4.52 -8.75 37.91
CA HIS A 536 5.23 -9.87 38.53
C HIS A 536 6.02 -9.41 39.78
N CYS A 537 5.40 -8.52 40.56
CA CYS A 537 5.70 -8.42 41.98
C CYS A 537 4.40 -8.35 42.78
N LYS A 538 4.10 -9.47 43.46
CA LYS A 538 3.21 -9.68 44.62
C LYS A 538 2.21 -8.55 44.94
N ASP A 539 0.94 -8.92 45.07
CA ASP A 539 0.42 -9.02 46.45
C ASP A 539 -0.75 -9.98 46.64
N VAL A 540 -1.04 -10.26 47.92
CA VAL A 540 -1.77 -11.43 48.42
C VAL A 540 -3.29 -11.24 48.35
N THR A 541 -3.99 -12.35 48.08
CA THR A 541 -5.45 -12.48 48.21
C THR A 541 -5.97 -12.02 49.58
N MET A 542 -6.91 -11.06 49.59
CA MET A 542 -7.88 -10.92 50.69
C MET A 542 -9.30 -11.08 50.16
N HIS A 543 -10.06 -11.97 50.78
CA HIS A 543 -11.48 -12.16 50.49
C HIS A 543 -12.31 -10.97 51.01
N PRO A 544 -13.38 -10.56 50.29
CA PRO A 544 -14.35 -9.63 50.85
C PRO A 544 -15.20 -10.33 51.92
N GLN A 545 -15.22 -9.80 53.14
CA GLN A 545 -16.26 -10.14 54.12
C GLN A 545 -17.51 -9.30 53.84
N HIS A 546 -18.68 -9.93 53.96
CA HIS A 546 -20.01 -9.32 53.82
C HIS A 546 -20.45 -8.53 55.07
N VAL A 547 -21.63 -7.91 54.94
CA VAL A 547 -22.54 -7.34 55.98
C VAL A 547 -22.03 -6.06 56.69
N ILE A 548 -22.84 -5.03 57.04
CA ILE A 548 -24.31 -4.84 57.17
C ILE A 548 -24.72 -3.45 56.64
N MET A 549 -25.94 -3.31 56.09
CA MET A 549 -26.60 -1.99 55.87
C MET A 549 -27.20 -1.45 57.17
N SER A 550 -26.98 -0.17 57.49
CA SER A 550 -27.89 0.59 58.37
C SER A 550 -28.18 1.98 57.80
N THR A 551 -29.37 2.49 58.12
CA THR A 551 -29.99 3.70 57.57
C THR A 551 -29.80 4.90 58.49
N GLN A 552 -29.63 6.12 57.94
CA GLN A 552 -30.58 7.23 58.15
C GLN A 552 -30.15 8.59 57.51
N SER A 553 -31.12 9.17 56.80
CA SER A 553 -31.49 10.59 56.64
C SER A 553 -30.53 11.79 56.84
N GLN A 554 -30.73 12.73 55.88
CA GLN A 554 -30.86 14.20 56.00
C GLN A 554 -29.67 15.16 55.74
N GLU A 555 -29.96 16.03 54.77
CA GLU A 555 -29.69 17.47 54.66
C GLU A 555 -28.29 18.05 54.36
N SER A 556 -28.31 18.93 53.36
CA SER A 556 -27.31 19.90 52.90
C SER A 556 -27.40 21.19 53.76
N PRO A 557 -26.51 22.22 53.69
CA PRO A 557 -25.80 22.66 52.49
C PRO A 557 -24.36 23.22 52.67
N LEU A 558 -23.84 23.76 51.56
CA LEU A 558 -22.48 24.31 51.38
C LEU A 558 -22.10 25.43 52.36
N ARG A 559 -20.83 25.41 52.77
CA ARG A 559 -19.97 26.60 52.95
C ARG A 559 -18.53 26.27 52.56
N VAL A 560 -17.93 27.07 51.67
CA VAL A 560 -16.46 27.15 51.50
C VAL A 560 -16.06 28.62 51.59
N PHE A 561 -14.95 28.87 52.28
CA PHE A 561 -14.49 30.20 52.69
C PHE A 561 -13.67 30.93 51.62
N LEU A 562 -13.57 32.25 51.77
CA LEU A 562 -12.57 33.08 51.10
C LEU A 562 -11.15 32.66 51.54
N LEU A 563 -10.16 32.92 50.69
CA LEU A 563 -9.19 33.99 50.96
C LEU A 563 -8.48 34.40 49.66
N GLY A 564 -8.27 35.70 49.48
CA GLY A 564 -7.36 36.23 48.46
C GLY A 564 -6.31 37.12 49.11
N PHE A 565 -5.17 37.29 48.46
CA PHE A 565 -4.25 38.41 48.74
C PHE A 565 -3.62 38.90 47.42
N ARG A 566 -3.20 40.17 47.44
CA ARG A 566 -2.84 41.02 46.29
C ARG A 566 -1.38 41.53 46.45
N LEU A 567 -0.89 42.29 45.45
CA LEU A 567 0.39 43.07 45.41
C LEU A 567 1.63 42.22 45.01
N LEU A 568 2.66 42.64 44.24
CA LEU A 568 3.08 43.80 43.40
C LEU A 568 4.30 43.29 42.52
N SER A 569 4.83 43.87 41.43
CA SER A 569 4.38 44.86 40.42
C SER A 569 5.50 45.20 39.38
N ILE A 570 5.13 45.82 38.24
CA ILE A 570 5.98 46.64 37.31
C ILE A 570 6.95 45.89 36.37
N GLY A 571 6.98 46.31 35.08
CA GLY A 571 8.01 45.92 34.10
C GLY A 571 7.54 45.96 32.62
N GLU A 572 7.71 47.12 31.98
CA GLU A 572 7.47 47.49 30.56
C GLU A 572 8.13 46.53 29.54
N VAL A 573 7.71 46.38 28.26
CA VAL A 573 7.78 47.30 27.08
C VAL A 573 7.12 46.55 25.88
N ALA A 574 6.54 47.09 24.79
CA ALA A 574 5.82 48.33 24.41
C ALA A 574 5.35 48.18 22.93
N LEU A 575 4.65 49.19 22.36
CA LEU A 575 4.22 49.35 20.93
C LEU A 575 3.14 48.35 20.42
N SER A 576 2.21 48.69 19.51
CA SER A 576 1.67 49.98 19.01
C SER A 576 0.44 49.73 18.10
N MET A 577 -0.27 50.80 17.72
CA MET A 577 -1.28 50.92 16.63
C MET A 577 -2.76 50.89 17.05
N ASP A 578 -3.36 52.07 17.00
CA ASP A 578 -4.80 52.31 16.86
C ASP A 578 -5.32 51.88 15.48
N SER A 579 -6.59 51.46 15.40
CA SER A 579 -7.59 52.17 14.57
C SER A 579 -9.01 51.62 14.78
N GLU A 580 -9.86 52.47 15.36
CA GLU A 580 -11.28 52.69 15.05
C GLU A 580 -12.22 51.50 14.77
N VAL A 581 -13.16 51.31 15.71
CA VAL A 581 -14.46 50.67 15.48
C VAL A 581 -15.51 51.77 15.31
N ASN A 582 -16.31 51.74 14.25
CA ASN A 582 -17.70 52.18 14.39
C ASN A 582 -18.71 51.52 13.44
N ASN A 583 -19.92 51.38 13.95
CA ASN A 583 -21.06 50.66 13.38
C ASN A 583 -21.63 51.31 12.11
N SER A 584 -22.40 50.57 11.29
CA SER A 584 -23.88 50.59 11.37
C SER A 584 -24.65 49.94 10.21
N ILE A 585 -25.83 49.36 10.56
CA ILE A 585 -27.08 49.24 9.78
C ILE A 585 -27.19 48.17 8.64
N LEU A 586 -28.14 47.23 8.87
CA LEU A 586 -28.89 46.37 7.92
C LEU A 586 -30.25 47.06 7.56
N PRO A 587 -31.15 46.57 6.66
CA PRO A 587 -31.20 45.29 5.89
C PRO A 587 -31.66 45.42 4.40
N CYS A 588 -32.01 44.27 3.79
CA CYS A 588 -32.99 44.01 2.70
C CYS A 588 -32.47 43.59 1.30
N GLN A 589 -33.25 42.69 0.69
CA GLN A 589 -32.97 41.87 -0.52
C GLN A 589 -33.57 42.49 -1.81
N PRO A 590 -33.73 41.76 -2.95
CA PRO A 590 -32.87 40.80 -3.67
C PRO A 590 -32.62 41.28 -5.14
N VAL A 591 -32.27 40.35 -6.08
CA VAL A 591 -32.61 40.33 -7.54
C VAL A 591 -31.43 40.30 -8.56
N THR A 592 -31.02 39.06 -8.89
CA THR A 592 -30.70 38.51 -10.23
C THR A 592 -29.49 38.94 -11.10
N ARG A 593 -29.06 37.93 -11.90
CA ARG A 593 -28.35 37.94 -13.20
C ARG A 593 -26.80 37.85 -13.20
N GLU A 594 -26.37 36.68 -13.67
CA GLU A 594 -25.15 36.34 -14.42
C GLU A 594 -24.82 37.30 -15.59
N PRO A 595 -23.76 37.04 -16.37
CA PRO A 595 -22.37 36.65 -16.03
C PRO A 595 -21.37 37.58 -16.75
N TYR A 596 -20.05 37.53 -16.45
CA TYR A 596 -19.03 37.68 -17.51
C TYR A 596 -17.65 37.13 -17.11
N LYS A 597 -16.98 36.55 -18.11
CA LYS A 597 -15.59 36.08 -18.09
C LYS A 597 -14.63 37.25 -17.82
N PHE A 598 -13.51 36.99 -17.14
CA PHE A 598 -12.23 37.54 -17.61
C PHE A 598 -11.03 36.66 -17.24
N MET A 599 -10.07 36.58 -18.16
CA MET A 599 -8.76 35.95 -17.95
C MET A 599 -7.89 36.81 -17.03
N CYS A 600 -7.12 36.18 -16.15
CA CYS A 600 -5.86 36.76 -15.68
C CYS A 600 -4.73 35.72 -15.86
N ARG A 601 -3.81 36.03 -16.78
CA ARG A 601 -2.42 35.57 -16.63
C ARG A 601 -1.83 36.33 -15.44
N ILE A 602 -1.18 35.61 -14.52
CA ILE A 602 -0.26 36.19 -13.55
C ILE A 602 1.07 35.45 -13.69
N LEU A 603 2.16 36.19 -13.50
CA LEU A 603 3.55 35.74 -13.54
C LEU A 603 3.91 34.91 -12.30
#